data_AF-A0A7C2ZAY0-F1
#
_entry.id   AF-A0A7C2ZAY0-F1
#
_cell.length_a   1.000
_cell.length_b   1.000
_cell.length_c   1.000
_cell.angle_alpha   90.00
_cell.angle_beta   90.00
_cell.angle_gamma   90.00
#
_symmetry.space_group_name_H-M   'P 1'
#
loop_
_entity.id
_entity.type
_entity.pdbx_description
1 polymer ?
#
loop_
_entity_poly.entity_id
_entity_poly.type
_entity_poly.pdbx_seq_one_letter_code
_entity_poly.pdbx_strand_id
1 'polypeptide(L)'
;MSSIPAKERGSVDGLAWFATTPEGERLGKLAAQTVRLELTPLPWWFAPLEPLRWLDTLVSDAPHAKFTGMIYAAIALSVGVTVLWRCPCRWWQRGFLAALAAINTLLALSGLHIAMMWLLTAVPHGTRWVFPDSAPFVLANFHAHSHLSAGGILSPEQLVLWHQRKGYRIVAITDSNTTKGSLKAEGFVRRHRLPIVLVTGEEFRGKTHLLLLGLRQDVTPSQADVPKAIRLAHRLGALVIAAHAWTGRHSYGELMAWGVEGFEIANSGALADALLRQLCRRHRLTVVGDLDFRAGNMPKVATVLPTGATTPAKVLDALRKGHCAVLYDARHAAAGYHWLRARLFDLAELWETGQTTSLLGFGLWLLVGWCWWRRKGKGQRTNEPLPFGRWWAAIGAQIALALAVGALSLWAMAADFKGGWFPPIESAVLTWAVACPLNWFLWAKSLREPLPLPER
;
A
#
# COMPACT_ATOMS: atom_id res chain seq x y z
N MET A 1 24.51 5.88 -29.22
CA MET A 1 23.91 4.62 -29.75
C MET A 1 24.67 3.46 -29.14
N SER A 2 24.11 2.82 -28.12
CA SER A 2 24.72 1.68 -27.41
C SER A 2 23.74 0.51 -27.51
N SER A 3 24.16 -0.50 -28.25
CA SER A 3 23.39 -1.67 -28.66
C SER A 3 23.03 -2.57 -27.48
N ILE A 4 21.73 -2.69 -27.20
CA ILE A 4 21.16 -3.74 -26.36
C ILE A 4 21.11 -5.03 -27.22
N PRO A 5 21.60 -6.19 -26.73
CA PRO A 5 21.61 -7.41 -27.52
C PRO A 5 20.19 -7.90 -27.84
N ALA A 6 19.95 -8.15 -29.13
CA ALA A 6 18.66 -8.46 -29.72
C ALA A 6 18.19 -9.92 -29.49
N LYS A 7 17.97 -10.32 -28.23
CA LYS A 7 17.37 -11.64 -27.92
C LYS A 7 16.23 -11.64 -26.90
N GLU A 8 15.67 -10.48 -26.55
CA GLU A 8 14.56 -10.34 -25.58
C GLU A 8 13.21 -9.93 -26.20
N ARG A 9 13.03 -10.02 -27.53
CA ARG A 9 11.72 -9.74 -28.15
C ARG A 9 10.95 -11.03 -28.40
N GLY A 10 10.08 -11.34 -27.45
CA GLY A 10 9.09 -12.42 -27.56
C GLY A 10 8.03 -12.31 -26.48
N SER A 11 7.34 -11.17 -26.40
CA SER A 11 6.16 -11.00 -25.54
C SER A 11 5.05 -10.35 -26.35
N VAL A 12 3.89 -11.00 -26.42
CA VAL A 12 2.73 -10.49 -27.16
C VAL A 12 2.06 -9.31 -26.42
N ASP A 13 2.35 -9.10 -25.13
CA ASP A 13 1.72 -8.06 -24.29
C ASP A 13 2.68 -7.25 -23.37
N GLY A 14 3.98 -7.22 -23.67
CA GLY A 14 4.94 -6.42 -22.88
C GLY A 14 5.35 -7.01 -21.52
N LEU A 15 4.98 -8.26 -21.23
CA LEU A 15 5.48 -9.01 -20.08
C LEU A 15 6.87 -9.59 -20.36
N ALA A 16 7.83 -9.28 -19.51
CA ALA A 16 9.17 -9.86 -19.52
C ALA A 16 9.32 -10.90 -18.41
N TRP A 17 10.36 -11.73 -18.54
CA TRP A 17 10.65 -12.76 -17.57
C TRP A 17 12.14 -12.87 -17.28
N PHE A 18 12.48 -13.47 -16.15
CA PHE A 18 13.86 -13.78 -15.78
C PHE A 18 13.94 -15.09 -14.99
N ALA A 19 14.93 -15.93 -15.28
CA ALA A 19 15.21 -17.16 -14.56
C ALA A 19 16.71 -17.45 -14.54
N THR A 20 17.11 -18.41 -13.70
CA THR A 20 18.52 -18.81 -13.47
C THR A 20 18.81 -20.26 -13.85
N THR A 21 17.78 -21.06 -14.17
CA THR A 21 17.89 -22.47 -14.56
C THR A 21 17.14 -22.75 -15.87
N PRO A 22 17.50 -23.78 -16.65
CA PRO A 22 16.76 -24.16 -17.86
C PRO A 22 15.27 -24.46 -17.60
N GLU A 23 14.96 -25.09 -16.48
CA GLU A 23 13.59 -25.37 -16.02
C GLU A 23 12.81 -24.07 -15.78
N GLY A 24 13.43 -23.12 -15.07
CA GLY A 24 12.88 -21.79 -14.84
C GLY A 24 12.69 -21.01 -16.15
N GLU A 25 13.67 -21.04 -17.07
CA GLU A 25 13.56 -20.38 -18.38
C GLU A 25 12.36 -20.89 -19.19
N ARG A 26 12.12 -22.20 -19.17
CA ARG A 26 10.94 -22.80 -19.83
C ARG A 26 9.64 -22.29 -19.21
N LEU A 27 9.55 -22.26 -17.87
CA LEU A 27 8.38 -21.75 -17.16
C LEU A 27 8.14 -20.25 -17.44
N GLY A 28 9.17 -19.43 -17.32
CA GLY A 28 9.09 -17.98 -17.51
C GLY A 28 8.71 -17.60 -18.94
N LYS A 29 9.31 -18.28 -19.94
CA LYS A 29 8.98 -18.06 -21.35
C LYS A 29 7.52 -18.41 -21.64
N LEU A 30 7.04 -19.55 -21.16
CA LEU A 30 5.64 -19.95 -21.36
C LEU A 30 4.70 -18.96 -20.65
N ALA A 31 5.00 -18.59 -19.42
CA ALA A 31 4.21 -17.61 -18.67
C ALA A 31 4.11 -16.27 -19.40
N ALA A 32 5.23 -15.73 -19.90
CA ALA A 32 5.24 -14.47 -20.65
C ALA A 32 4.46 -14.53 -21.97
N GLN A 33 4.31 -15.72 -22.57
CA GLN A 33 3.53 -15.92 -23.80
C GLN A 33 2.04 -16.10 -23.52
N THR A 34 1.68 -16.67 -22.38
CA THR A 34 0.32 -17.13 -22.07
C THR A 34 -0.44 -16.24 -21.09
N VAL A 35 0.25 -15.63 -20.12
CA VAL A 35 -0.37 -14.79 -19.09
C VAL A 35 -0.82 -13.46 -19.70
N ARG A 36 -1.98 -12.97 -19.26
CA ARG A 36 -2.53 -11.65 -19.58
C ARG A 36 -2.88 -10.90 -18.30
N LEU A 37 -2.80 -9.57 -18.37
CA LEU A 37 -3.32 -8.67 -17.34
C LEU A 37 -4.70 -8.18 -17.78
N GLU A 38 -5.74 -8.61 -17.09
CA GLU A 38 -7.10 -8.13 -17.32
C GLU A 38 -7.38 -6.95 -16.39
N LEU A 39 -7.76 -5.81 -16.96
CA LEU A 39 -8.12 -4.60 -16.21
C LEU A 39 -9.63 -4.55 -15.98
N THR A 40 -10.04 -4.39 -14.72
CA THR A 40 -11.42 -4.06 -14.34
C THR A 40 -11.49 -2.58 -13.93
N PRO A 41 -12.32 -1.74 -14.58
CA PRO A 41 -12.46 -0.34 -14.20
C PRO A 41 -13.12 -0.18 -12.83
N LEU A 42 -12.99 1.02 -12.24
CA LEU A 42 -13.70 1.38 -11.02
C LEU A 42 -15.22 1.33 -11.24
N PRO A 43 -15.99 0.81 -10.28
CA PRO A 43 -17.43 0.78 -10.39
C PRO A 43 -18.03 2.20 -10.35
N TRP A 44 -19.11 2.42 -11.10
CA TRP A 44 -19.73 3.75 -11.26
C TRP A 44 -20.14 4.41 -9.93
N TRP A 45 -20.50 3.62 -8.92
CA TRP A 45 -20.89 4.15 -7.60
C TRP A 45 -19.72 4.81 -6.85
N PHE A 46 -18.48 4.57 -7.29
CA PHE A 46 -17.29 5.21 -6.76
C PHE A 46 -17.13 6.66 -7.25
N ALA A 47 -17.91 7.09 -8.24
CA ALA A 47 -17.82 8.42 -8.84
C ALA A 47 -17.77 9.58 -7.83
N PRO A 48 -18.57 9.63 -6.75
CA PRO A 48 -18.50 10.73 -5.78
C PRO A 48 -17.14 10.84 -5.07
N LEU A 49 -16.32 9.79 -5.05
CA LEU A 49 -15.01 9.76 -4.40
C LEU A 49 -13.85 10.07 -5.35
N GLU A 50 -14.09 10.19 -6.66
CA GLU A 50 -13.03 10.40 -7.65
C GLU A 50 -12.21 11.67 -7.42
N PRO A 51 -12.80 12.84 -7.13
CA PRO A 51 -11.96 14.01 -6.82
C PRO A 51 -11.05 13.82 -5.61
N LEU A 52 -11.47 13.02 -4.62
CA LEU A 52 -10.65 12.67 -3.47
C LEU A 52 -9.54 11.69 -3.85
N ARG A 53 -9.82 10.71 -4.72
CA ARG A 53 -8.82 9.77 -5.25
C ARG A 53 -7.73 10.51 -6.03
N TRP A 54 -8.13 11.43 -6.90
CA TRP A 54 -7.21 12.27 -7.67
C TRP A 54 -6.38 13.16 -6.76
N LEU A 55 -7.01 13.82 -5.78
CA LEU A 55 -6.30 14.63 -4.79
C LEU A 55 -5.29 13.79 -4.01
N ASP A 56 -5.70 12.65 -3.46
CA ASP A 56 -4.83 11.77 -2.71
C ASP A 56 -3.65 11.30 -3.56
N THR A 57 -3.89 10.87 -4.80
CA THR A 57 -2.83 10.42 -5.69
C THR A 57 -1.88 11.55 -6.06
N LEU A 58 -2.39 12.77 -6.30
CA LEU A 58 -1.58 13.94 -6.65
C LEU A 58 -0.68 14.42 -5.50
N VAL A 59 -1.12 14.22 -4.25
CA VAL A 59 -0.46 14.76 -3.05
C VAL A 59 0.34 13.68 -2.30
N SER A 60 0.02 12.40 -2.48
CA SER A 60 0.78 11.29 -1.93
C SER A 60 1.91 10.86 -2.86
N ASP A 61 3.06 10.56 -2.27
CA ASP A 61 4.25 10.04 -2.96
C ASP A 61 4.69 8.72 -2.32
N ALA A 62 4.42 7.60 -3.01
CA ALA A 62 5.06 6.32 -2.75
C ALA A 62 6.36 6.29 -3.57
N PRO A 63 7.54 6.40 -2.91
CA PRO A 63 7.92 5.49 -1.83
C PRO A 63 8.24 6.19 -0.50
N HIS A 64 7.99 7.49 -0.37
CA HIS A 64 8.55 8.31 0.70
C HIS A 64 7.43 8.99 1.48
N ALA A 65 6.83 8.25 2.41
CA ALA A 65 5.79 8.75 3.33
C ALA A 65 6.15 10.09 4.01
N LYS A 66 7.46 10.41 4.12
CA LYS A 66 7.97 11.71 4.58
C LYS A 66 7.54 12.89 3.68
N PHE A 67 7.59 12.76 2.35
CA PHE A 67 7.17 13.83 1.44
C PHE A 67 5.67 14.09 1.54
N THR A 68 4.87 13.02 1.52
CA THR A 68 3.42 13.10 1.76
C THR A 68 3.12 13.83 3.08
N GLY A 69 3.79 13.43 4.17
CA GLY A 69 3.65 14.07 5.47
C GLY A 69 4.04 15.56 5.47
N MET A 70 5.10 15.95 4.76
CA MET A 70 5.50 17.36 4.63
C MET A 70 4.46 18.17 3.86
N ILE A 71 3.89 17.64 2.78
CA ILE A 71 2.85 18.35 2.03
C ILE A 71 1.59 18.53 2.88
N TYR A 72 1.17 17.48 3.60
CA TYR A 72 0.02 17.58 4.52
C TYR A 72 0.28 18.59 5.64
N ALA A 73 1.49 18.60 6.20
CA ALA A 73 1.88 19.58 7.22
C ALA A 73 1.89 21.02 6.67
N ALA A 74 2.36 21.24 5.44
CA ALA A 74 2.35 22.55 4.81
C ALA A 74 0.92 23.07 4.54
N ILE A 75 0.02 22.20 4.06
CA ILE A 75 -1.41 22.53 3.89
C ILE A 75 -2.04 22.87 5.24
N ALA A 76 -1.82 22.02 6.25
CA ALA A 76 -2.33 22.22 7.59
C ALA A 76 -1.85 23.55 8.21
N LEU A 77 -0.55 23.86 8.08
CA LEU A 77 0.02 25.11 8.55
C LEU A 77 -0.60 26.31 7.84
N SER A 78 -0.79 26.22 6.52
CA SER A 78 -1.41 27.30 5.72
C SER A 78 -2.85 27.58 6.16
N VAL A 79 -3.62 26.54 6.47
CA VAL A 79 -4.97 26.67 7.07
C VAL A 79 -4.89 27.34 8.43
N GLY A 80 -3.98 26.90 9.31
CA GLY A 80 -3.77 27.50 10.62
C GLY A 80 -3.42 29.00 10.53
N VAL A 81 -2.48 29.38 9.67
CA VAL A 81 -2.10 30.79 9.42
C VAL A 81 -3.28 31.60 8.90
N THR A 82 -4.08 31.04 8.00
CA THR A 82 -5.28 31.71 7.47
C THR A 82 -6.30 31.98 8.57
N VAL A 83 -6.54 31.01 9.47
CA VAL A 83 -7.42 31.17 10.63
C VAL A 83 -6.86 32.22 11.58
N LEU A 84 -5.56 32.17 11.89
CA LEU A 84 -4.89 33.14 12.76
C LEU A 84 -5.07 34.58 12.25
N TRP A 85 -4.98 34.79 10.93
CA TRP A 85 -5.09 36.10 10.31
C TRP A 85 -6.54 36.60 10.18
N ARG A 86 -7.47 35.73 9.80
CA ARG A 86 -8.84 36.12 9.43
C ARG A 86 -9.88 36.01 10.56
N CYS A 87 -9.58 35.29 11.64
CA CYS A 87 -10.57 35.05 12.69
C CYS A 87 -10.72 36.30 13.59
N PRO A 88 -11.92 36.89 13.73
CA PRO A 88 -12.13 38.12 14.48
C PRO A 88 -12.24 37.89 16.00
N CYS A 89 -11.26 37.23 16.61
CA CYS A 89 -11.25 36.85 18.03
C CYS A 89 -10.15 37.58 18.84
N ARG A 90 -10.04 37.34 20.15
CA ARG A 90 -8.87 37.73 20.94
C ARG A 90 -7.64 36.93 20.51
N TRP A 91 -6.43 37.49 20.66
CA TRP A 91 -5.19 36.89 20.14
C TRP A 91 -4.98 35.42 20.56
N TRP A 92 -5.23 35.10 21.84
CA TRP A 92 -5.06 33.74 22.37
C TRP A 92 -6.09 32.76 21.82
N GLN A 93 -7.33 33.22 21.59
CA GLN A 93 -8.39 32.44 20.95
C GLN A 93 -8.04 32.15 19.48
N ARG A 94 -7.48 33.14 18.77
CA ARG A 94 -6.99 32.95 17.39
C ARG A 94 -5.88 31.91 17.35
N GLY A 95 -4.93 31.98 18.28
CA GLY A 95 -3.85 30.99 18.39
C GLY A 95 -4.37 29.57 18.63
N PHE A 96 -5.30 29.41 19.58
CA PHE A 96 -5.95 28.12 19.86
C PHE A 96 -6.72 27.58 18.65
N LEU A 97 -7.58 28.39 18.02
CA LEU A 97 -8.37 27.98 16.85
C LEU A 97 -7.48 27.68 15.64
N ALA A 98 -6.40 28.45 15.44
CA ALA A 98 -5.42 28.19 14.40
C ALA A 98 -4.72 26.83 14.59
N ALA A 99 -4.27 26.54 15.81
CA ALA A 99 -3.66 25.26 16.14
C ALA A 99 -4.64 24.09 15.94
N LEU A 100 -5.88 24.23 16.42
CA LEU A 100 -6.92 23.22 16.26
C LEU A 100 -7.28 22.99 14.78
N ALA A 101 -7.38 24.05 13.98
CA ALA A 101 -7.64 23.96 12.55
C ALA A 101 -6.49 23.28 11.79
N ALA A 102 -5.24 23.59 12.14
CA ALA A 102 -4.06 22.95 11.55
C ALA A 102 -4.03 21.44 11.88
N ILE A 103 -4.18 21.07 13.15
CA ILE A 103 -4.20 19.66 13.58
C ILE A 103 -5.34 18.90 12.91
N ASN A 104 -6.55 19.46 12.89
CA ASN A 104 -7.70 18.86 12.21
C ASN A 104 -7.44 18.63 10.72
N THR A 105 -6.84 19.61 10.05
CA THR A 105 -6.48 19.50 8.63
C THR A 105 -5.49 18.36 8.40
N LEU A 106 -4.46 18.27 9.23
CA LEU A 106 -3.45 17.22 9.15
C LEU A 106 -4.06 15.82 9.37
N LEU A 107 -4.91 15.67 10.38
CA LEU A 107 -5.59 14.41 10.69
C LEU A 107 -6.60 14.02 9.60
N ALA A 108 -7.31 14.99 9.02
CA ALA A 108 -8.24 14.76 7.92
C ALA A 108 -7.50 14.28 6.66
N LEU A 109 -6.39 14.93 6.28
CA LEU A 109 -5.59 14.51 5.12
C LEU A 109 -4.93 13.15 5.32
N SER A 110 -4.39 12.91 6.52
CA SER A 110 -3.78 11.61 6.86
C SER A 110 -4.83 10.49 6.88
N GLY A 111 -6.02 10.76 7.43
CA GLY A 111 -7.14 9.82 7.40
C GLY A 111 -7.67 9.60 5.98
N LEU A 112 -7.73 10.64 5.14
CA LEU A 112 -8.11 10.51 3.73
C LEU A 112 -7.17 9.54 3.01
N HIS A 113 -5.85 9.69 3.20
CA HIS A 113 -4.86 8.81 2.61
C HIS A 113 -5.08 7.35 3.00
N ILE A 114 -5.23 7.07 4.29
CA ILE A 114 -5.44 5.71 4.80
C ILE A 114 -6.78 5.13 4.31
N ALA A 115 -7.85 5.94 4.32
CA ALA A 115 -9.16 5.54 3.81
C ALA A 115 -9.12 5.23 2.32
N MET A 116 -8.43 6.06 1.53
CA MET A 116 -8.27 5.86 0.09
C MET A 116 -7.41 4.64 -0.20
N MET A 117 -6.29 4.44 0.50
CA MET A 117 -5.48 3.22 0.41
C MET A 117 -6.34 1.98 0.68
N TRP A 118 -7.15 1.97 1.74
CA TRP A 118 -8.02 0.83 2.04
C TRP A 118 -9.10 0.62 0.99
N LEU A 119 -9.86 1.67 0.62
CA LEU A 119 -10.92 1.60 -0.39
C LEU A 119 -10.38 1.13 -1.74
N LEU A 120 -9.28 1.71 -2.20
CA LEU A 120 -8.63 1.33 -3.45
C LEU A 120 -7.96 -0.05 -3.40
N THR A 121 -7.91 -0.68 -2.23
CA THR A 121 -7.46 -2.08 -2.11
C THR A 121 -8.65 -3.03 -2.02
N ALA A 122 -9.69 -2.66 -1.27
CA ALA A 122 -10.85 -3.49 -1.00
C ALA A 122 -11.83 -3.57 -2.19
N VAL A 123 -12.00 -2.47 -2.92
CA VAL A 123 -12.92 -2.39 -4.07
C VAL A 123 -12.40 -3.26 -5.22
N PRO A 124 -13.21 -4.17 -5.79
CA PRO A 124 -12.79 -5.09 -6.85
C PRO A 124 -12.61 -4.37 -8.20
N HIS A 125 -11.49 -3.67 -8.36
CA HIS A 125 -11.06 -3.01 -9.58
C HIS A 125 -9.55 -3.27 -9.82
N GLY A 126 -9.00 -2.69 -10.88
CA GLY A 126 -7.60 -2.78 -11.25
C GLY A 126 -7.28 -4.06 -12.02
N THR A 127 -6.00 -4.44 -12.06
CA THR A 127 -5.57 -5.59 -12.86
C THR A 127 -5.68 -6.91 -12.11
N ARG A 128 -5.80 -8.01 -12.85
CA ARG A 128 -5.60 -9.37 -12.35
C ARG A 128 -4.87 -10.22 -13.38
N TRP A 129 -4.14 -11.23 -12.91
CA TRP A 129 -3.52 -12.22 -13.77
C TRP A 129 -4.55 -13.22 -14.29
N VAL A 130 -4.55 -13.44 -15.60
CA VAL A 130 -5.38 -14.43 -16.27
C VAL A 130 -4.52 -15.31 -17.15
N PHE A 131 -4.70 -16.63 -17.04
CA PHE A 131 -4.04 -17.64 -17.84
C PHE A 131 -4.91 -18.91 -17.86
N PRO A 132 -4.75 -19.81 -18.87
CA PRO A 132 -5.54 -21.03 -18.98
C PRO A 132 -5.33 -21.97 -17.79
N ASP A 133 -6.38 -22.66 -17.36
CA ASP A 133 -6.29 -23.65 -16.26
C ASP A 133 -5.37 -24.83 -16.59
N SER A 134 -5.12 -25.10 -17.87
CA SER A 134 -4.19 -26.13 -18.36
C SER A 134 -2.72 -25.70 -18.35
N ALA A 135 -2.41 -24.45 -17.94
CA ALA A 135 -1.04 -23.98 -17.87
C ALA A 135 -0.21 -24.86 -16.91
N PRO A 136 1.02 -25.28 -17.29
CA PRO A 136 1.87 -26.11 -16.44
C PRO A 136 2.55 -25.32 -15.32
N PHE A 137 2.09 -24.10 -15.06
CA PHE A 137 2.61 -23.20 -14.05
C PHE A 137 1.48 -22.51 -13.27
N VAL A 138 1.86 -21.94 -12.14
CA VAL A 138 1.03 -21.07 -11.30
C VAL A 138 1.82 -19.81 -10.94
N LEU A 139 1.09 -18.75 -10.58
CA LEU A 139 1.68 -17.49 -10.14
C LEU A 139 1.68 -17.38 -8.61
N ALA A 140 2.76 -16.82 -8.09
CA ALA A 140 3.04 -16.67 -6.67
C ALA A 140 3.45 -15.23 -6.32
N ASN A 141 3.20 -14.84 -5.08
CA ASN A 141 3.76 -13.63 -4.47
C ASN A 141 4.27 -13.97 -3.07
N PHE A 142 5.55 -13.75 -2.81
CA PHE A 142 6.22 -14.09 -1.55
C PHE A 142 6.50 -12.89 -0.65
N HIS A 143 6.19 -11.68 -1.12
CA HIS A 143 6.42 -10.44 -0.37
C HIS A 143 5.11 -9.66 -0.22
N ALA A 144 4.50 -9.76 0.97
CA ALA A 144 3.24 -9.09 1.28
C ALA A 144 3.06 -8.86 2.78
N HIS A 145 2.56 -7.68 3.14
CA HIS A 145 2.35 -7.20 4.50
C HIS A 145 0.87 -7.06 4.81
N SER A 146 0.46 -7.63 5.95
CA SER A 146 -0.85 -7.42 6.53
C SER A 146 -0.84 -6.22 7.48
N HIS A 147 -2.00 -5.88 8.04
CA HIS A 147 -2.09 -4.83 9.06
C HIS A 147 -1.33 -5.15 10.37
N LEU A 148 -0.81 -6.37 10.52
CA LEU A 148 0.00 -6.78 11.67
C LEU A 148 1.46 -6.32 11.56
N SER A 149 1.84 -5.68 10.46
CA SER A 149 3.11 -4.97 10.32
C SER A 149 2.91 -3.57 9.71
N ALA A 150 3.98 -2.78 9.71
CA ALA A 150 3.91 -1.38 9.30
C ALA A 150 3.48 -1.24 7.83
N GLY A 151 2.47 -0.42 7.59
CA GLY A 151 2.01 -0.03 6.25
C GLY A 151 1.05 -0.99 5.56
N GLY A 152 0.85 -2.22 6.06
CA GLY A 152 -0.16 -3.14 5.51
C GLY A 152 -1.58 -2.69 5.86
N ILE A 153 -2.51 -2.76 4.89
CA ILE A 153 -3.88 -2.24 5.06
C ILE A 153 -4.93 -3.34 5.26
N LEU A 154 -4.65 -4.56 4.79
CA LEU A 154 -5.57 -5.69 4.85
C LEU A 154 -5.28 -6.61 6.05
N SER A 155 -6.31 -7.26 6.59
CA SER A 155 -6.10 -8.40 7.50
C SER A 155 -5.39 -9.55 6.77
N PRO A 156 -4.74 -10.48 7.49
CA PRO A 156 -4.15 -11.66 6.86
C PRO A 156 -5.15 -12.46 5.99
N GLU A 157 -6.40 -12.59 6.44
CA GLU A 157 -7.47 -13.25 5.68
C GLU A 157 -7.85 -12.48 4.42
N GLN A 158 -8.08 -11.16 4.54
CA GLN A 158 -8.38 -10.30 3.40
C GLN A 158 -7.25 -10.33 2.38
N LEU A 159 -6.00 -10.37 2.84
CA LEU A 159 -4.81 -10.42 2.00
C LEU A 159 -4.75 -11.72 1.19
N VAL A 160 -5.06 -12.87 1.78
CA VAL A 160 -5.19 -14.15 1.06
C VAL A 160 -6.26 -14.06 -0.03
N LEU A 161 -7.45 -13.56 0.31
CA LEU A 161 -8.56 -13.43 -0.64
C LEU A 161 -8.24 -12.44 -1.76
N TRP A 162 -7.52 -11.36 -1.46
CA TRP A 162 -7.04 -10.40 -2.44
C TRP A 162 -6.13 -11.08 -3.47
N HIS A 163 -5.11 -11.82 -3.00
CA HIS A 163 -4.18 -12.53 -3.89
C HIS A 163 -4.90 -13.55 -4.78
N GLN A 164 -5.85 -14.29 -4.20
CA GLN A 164 -6.66 -15.24 -4.95
C GLN A 164 -7.47 -14.56 -6.06
N ARG A 165 -8.17 -13.44 -5.76
CA ARG A 165 -8.92 -12.66 -6.75
C ARG A 165 -8.02 -12.10 -7.86
N LYS A 166 -6.76 -11.81 -7.53
CA LYS A 166 -5.76 -11.26 -8.44
C LYS A 166 -5.03 -12.31 -9.28
N GLY A 167 -5.39 -13.59 -9.15
CA GLY A 167 -4.87 -14.68 -9.98
C GLY A 167 -3.62 -15.38 -9.43
N TYR A 168 -3.20 -15.05 -8.22
CA TYR A 168 -2.15 -15.80 -7.52
C TYR A 168 -2.72 -17.11 -6.93
N ARG A 169 -1.94 -18.18 -7.02
CA ARG A 169 -2.27 -19.50 -6.43
C ARG A 169 -1.33 -19.89 -5.29
N ILE A 170 -0.25 -19.16 -5.11
CA ILE A 170 0.68 -19.32 -3.98
C ILE A 170 0.92 -17.92 -3.40
N VAL A 171 0.91 -17.79 -2.08
CA VAL A 171 1.22 -16.53 -1.41
C VAL A 171 2.03 -16.78 -0.14
N ALA A 172 2.96 -15.90 0.18
CA ALA A 172 3.50 -15.76 1.53
C ALA A 172 3.08 -14.41 2.10
N ILE A 173 2.63 -14.42 3.35
CA ILE A 173 2.50 -13.20 4.15
C ILE A 173 3.80 -13.09 4.95
N THR A 174 4.51 -11.99 4.75
CA THR A 174 5.86 -11.76 5.25
C THR A 174 5.88 -10.46 6.03
N ASP A 175 5.01 -10.36 7.04
CA ASP A 175 4.95 -9.21 7.95
C ASP A 175 6.33 -8.91 8.55
N SER A 176 6.66 -7.63 8.71
CA SER A 176 7.99 -7.22 9.19
C SER A 176 8.28 -7.73 10.61
N ASN A 177 9.32 -8.55 10.75
CA ASN A 177 9.82 -9.12 12.00
C ASN A 177 8.78 -9.92 12.81
N THR A 178 7.73 -10.44 12.16
CA THR A 178 6.78 -11.32 12.84
C THR A 178 6.11 -12.30 11.89
N THR A 179 5.91 -13.53 12.36
CA THR A 179 5.21 -14.61 11.66
C THR A 179 3.71 -14.63 11.93
N LYS A 180 3.21 -13.79 12.86
CA LYS A 180 1.81 -13.80 13.33
C LYS A 180 0.78 -13.73 12.20
N GLY A 181 0.98 -12.85 11.21
CA GLY A 181 0.05 -12.73 10.09
C GLY A 181 0.04 -13.96 9.19
N SER A 182 1.22 -14.51 8.90
CA SER A 182 1.34 -15.74 8.12
C SER A 182 0.67 -16.94 8.80
N LEU A 183 0.82 -17.09 10.12
CA LEU A 183 0.18 -18.15 10.89
C LEU A 183 -1.35 -17.99 10.95
N LYS A 184 -1.84 -16.75 11.09
CA LYS A 184 -3.29 -16.45 11.07
C LYS A 184 -3.90 -16.78 9.70
N ALA A 185 -3.25 -16.36 8.62
CA ALA A 185 -3.66 -16.71 7.26
C ALA A 185 -3.61 -18.23 7.01
N GLU A 186 -2.64 -18.96 7.57
CA GLU A 186 -2.53 -20.41 7.40
C GLU A 186 -3.75 -21.10 8.00
N GLY A 187 -4.10 -20.69 9.22
CA GLY A 187 -5.31 -21.14 9.89
C GLY A 187 -6.57 -20.84 9.09
N PHE A 188 -6.66 -19.69 8.43
CA PHE A 188 -7.79 -19.30 7.57
C PHE A 188 -7.89 -20.16 6.31
N VAL A 189 -6.80 -20.29 5.54
CA VAL A 189 -6.73 -21.13 4.33
C VAL A 189 -7.13 -22.57 4.65
N ARG A 190 -6.59 -23.14 5.73
CA ARG A 190 -6.89 -24.51 6.17
C ARG A 190 -8.35 -24.67 6.60
N ARG A 191 -8.88 -23.77 7.45
CA ARG A 191 -10.26 -23.85 7.96
C ARG A 191 -11.30 -23.76 6.86
N HIS A 192 -11.03 -22.98 5.80
CA HIS A 192 -11.96 -22.78 4.70
C HIS A 192 -11.61 -23.54 3.42
N ARG A 193 -10.57 -24.39 3.45
CA ARG A 193 -10.13 -25.22 2.31
C ARG A 193 -9.95 -24.39 1.03
N LEU A 194 -9.32 -23.22 1.16
CA LEU A 194 -9.16 -22.31 0.02
C LEU A 194 -8.17 -22.91 -1.01
N PRO A 195 -8.43 -22.76 -2.32
CA PRO A 195 -7.57 -23.27 -3.39
C PRO A 195 -6.38 -22.32 -3.66
N ILE A 196 -5.62 -22.02 -2.61
CA ILE A 196 -4.41 -21.21 -2.61
C ILE A 196 -3.42 -21.81 -1.60
N VAL A 197 -2.16 -21.94 -1.99
CA VAL A 197 -1.10 -22.42 -1.09
C VAL A 197 -0.54 -21.24 -0.32
N LEU A 198 -0.58 -21.30 1.01
CA LEU A 198 0.07 -20.31 1.85
C LEU A 198 1.41 -20.83 2.36
N VAL A 199 2.48 -20.08 2.09
CA VAL A 199 3.79 -20.28 2.69
C VAL A 199 3.93 -19.36 3.90
N THR A 200 4.23 -19.92 5.08
CA THR A 200 4.46 -19.10 6.27
C THR A 200 5.80 -18.37 6.18
N GLY A 201 5.97 -17.27 6.91
CA GLY A 201 7.23 -16.54 6.90
C GLY A 201 7.11 -15.17 7.54
N GLU A 202 8.20 -14.41 7.44
CA GLU A 202 8.29 -13.00 7.83
C GLU A 202 9.29 -12.28 6.92
N GLU A 203 9.20 -10.95 6.88
CA GLU A 203 10.28 -10.10 6.37
C GLU A 203 11.16 -9.70 7.57
N PHE A 204 12.35 -10.29 7.70
CA PHE A 204 13.34 -9.80 8.65
C PHE A 204 13.80 -8.40 8.20
N ARG A 205 13.50 -7.37 8.99
CA ARG A 205 13.81 -5.96 8.72
C ARG A 205 14.92 -5.47 9.64
N GLY A 206 16.16 -5.77 9.28
CA GLY A 206 17.38 -5.33 9.97
C GLY A 206 18.15 -4.26 9.18
N LYS A 207 19.49 -4.38 9.13
CA LYS A 207 20.35 -3.53 8.25
C LYS A 207 20.15 -3.81 6.75
N THR A 208 19.52 -4.94 6.44
CA THR A 208 18.96 -5.33 5.15
C THR A 208 17.65 -6.06 5.40
N HIS A 209 16.85 -6.26 4.36
CA HIS A 209 15.61 -7.01 4.46
C HIS A 209 15.78 -8.42 3.88
N LEU A 210 15.24 -9.43 4.55
CA LEU A 210 15.27 -10.84 4.12
C LEU A 210 13.87 -11.42 4.20
N LEU A 211 13.42 -12.13 3.17
CA LEU A 211 12.25 -13.00 3.25
C LEU A 211 12.69 -14.33 3.85
N LEU A 212 12.16 -14.68 5.01
CA LEU A 212 12.41 -15.94 5.70
C LEU A 212 11.20 -16.86 5.49
N LEU A 213 11.20 -17.59 4.37
CA LEU A 213 10.06 -18.37 3.90
C LEU A 213 10.05 -19.78 4.49
N GLY A 214 8.90 -20.25 4.95
CA GLY A 214 8.74 -21.48 5.73
C GLY A 214 8.96 -21.31 7.23
N LEU A 215 9.26 -20.09 7.69
CA LEU A 215 9.45 -19.79 9.11
C LEU A 215 8.11 -19.79 9.86
N ARG A 216 8.12 -20.21 11.13
CA ARG A 216 6.92 -20.30 11.99
C ARG A 216 7.10 -19.65 13.37
N GLN A 217 8.24 -19.01 13.59
CA GLN A 217 8.59 -18.30 14.81
C GLN A 217 9.37 -17.04 14.44
N ASP A 218 9.22 -15.99 15.22
CA ASP A 218 9.79 -14.69 14.89
C ASP A 218 11.33 -14.72 15.01
N VAL A 219 12.02 -14.10 14.05
CA VAL A 219 13.45 -13.79 14.10
C VAL A 219 13.57 -12.28 13.99
N THR A 220 14.00 -11.62 15.07
CA THR A 220 14.00 -10.15 15.10
C THR A 220 15.42 -9.57 15.15
N PRO A 221 15.62 -8.33 14.65
CA PRO A 221 16.90 -7.62 14.74
C PRO A 221 17.40 -7.41 16.17
N SER A 222 16.49 -7.45 17.16
CA SER A 222 16.85 -7.38 18.58
C SER A 222 17.60 -8.63 19.07
N GLN A 223 17.41 -9.76 18.39
CA GLN A 223 17.96 -11.07 18.77
C GLN A 223 19.12 -11.49 17.85
N ALA A 224 19.14 -11.01 16.61
CA ALA A 224 20.09 -11.43 15.60
C ALA A 224 20.47 -10.30 14.63
N ASP A 225 21.76 -10.14 14.36
CA ASP A 225 22.23 -9.39 13.19
C ASP A 225 22.01 -10.20 11.90
N VAL A 226 22.27 -9.59 10.74
CA VAL A 226 21.96 -10.20 9.43
C VAL A 226 22.58 -11.60 9.27
N PRO A 227 23.90 -11.83 9.52
CA PRO A 227 24.48 -13.16 9.39
C PRO A 227 23.89 -14.17 10.39
N LYS A 228 23.62 -13.75 11.63
CA LYS A 228 23.01 -14.63 12.64
C LYS A 228 21.56 -14.95 12.30
N ALA A 229 20.81 -14.02 11.73
CA ALA A 229 19.44 -14.23 11.28
C ALA A 229 19.38 -15.26 10.15
N ILE A 230 20.27 -15.16 9.15
CA ILE A 230 20.39 -16.15 8.06
C ILE A 230 20.68 -17.55 8.63
N ARG A 231 21.67 -17.67 9.52
CA ARG A 231 22.01 -18.96 10.17
C ARG A 231 20.84 -19.52 11.00
N LEU A 232 20.13 -18.66 11.73
CA LEU A 232 19.00 -19.08 12.55
C LEU A 232 17.84 -19.56 11.66
N ALA A 233 17.52 -18.83 10.59
CA ALA A 233 16.50 -19.20 9.63
C ALA A 233 16.77 -20.58 9.00
N HIS A 234 18.01 -20.84 8.57
CA HIS A 234 18.40 -22.15 8.06
C HIS A 234 18.22 -23.28 9.08
N ARG A 235 18.59 -23.06 10.35
CA ARG A 235 18.36 -24.06 11.42
C ARG A 235 16.89 -24.34 11.66
N LEU A 236 16.02 -23.39 11.34
CA LEU A 236 14.56 -23.52 11.43
C LEU A 236 13.94 -24.05 10.12
N GLY A 237 14.76 -24.42 9.13
CA GLY A 237 14.31 -24.98 7.85
C GLY A 237 13.76 -23.96 6.86
N ALA A 238 13.86 -22.66 7.16
CA ALA A 238 13.39 -21.60 6.30
C ALA A 238 14.32 -21.41 5.08
N LEU A 239 13.73 -21.04 3.95
CA LEU A 239 14.41 -20.55 2.77
C LEU A 239 14.72 -19.05 2.96
N VAL A 240 15.94 -18.62 2.68
CA VAL A 240 16.38 -17.24 2.88
C VAL A 240 16.60 -16.52 1.57
N ILE A 241 15.76 -15.51 1.29
CA ILE A 241 15.84 -14.66 0.10
C ILE A 241 16.15 -13.23 0.51
N ALA A 242 17.14 -12.58 -0.10
CA ALA A 242 17.37 -11.15 0.13
C ALA A 242 16.33 -10.30 -0.62
N ALA A 243 15.55 -9.52 0.13
CA ALA A 243 14.51 -8.66 -0.42
C ALA A 243 15.11 -7.34 -0.93
N HIS A 244 14.64 -6.88 -2.10
CA HIS A 244 15.01 -5.64 -2.79
C HIS A 244 16.44 -5.15 -2.49
N ALA A 245 17.41 -6.06 -2.66
CA ALA A 245 18.77 -5.94 -2.11
C ALA A 245 19.56 -4.74 -2.66
N TRP A 246 19.16 -4.21 -3.82
CA TRP A 246 19.72 -2.99 -4.43
C TRP A 246 19.49 -1.72 -3.59
N THR A 247 18.59 -1.76 -2.61
CA THR A 247 18.40 -0.69 -1.60
C THR A 247 19.05 -1.01 -0.25
N GLY A 248 19.64 -2.20 -0.11
CA GLY A 248 20.25 -2.68 1.11
C GLY A 248 21.61 -2.02 1.41
N ARG A 249 22.05 -2.12 2.66
CA ARG A 249 23.36 -1.59 3.11
C ARG A 249 24.53 -2.54 2.89
N HIS A 250 24.25 -3.79 2.54
CA HIS A 250 25.25 -4.85 2.34
C HIS A 250 25.39 -5.17 0.86
N SER A 251 26.60 -5.50 0.45
CA SER A 251 26.88 -5.92 -0.91
C SER A 251 26.27 -7.30 -1.21
N TYR A 252 25.98 -7.57 -2.49
CA TYR A 252 25.48 -8.88 -2.91
C TYR A 252 26.44 -10.01 -2.54
N GLY A 253 27.76 -9.76 -2.61
CA GLY A 253 28.79 -10.73 -2.23
C GLY A 253 28.78 -11.08 -0.73
N GLU A 254 28.59 -10.10 0.15
CA GLU A 254 28.44 -10.36 1.60
C GLU A 254 27.21 -11.22 1.90
N LEU A 255 26.06 -10.89 1.29
CA LEU A 255 24.82 -11.64 1.49
C LEU A 255 24.98 -13.10 1.03
N MET A 256 25.61 -13.32 -0.13
CA MET A 256 25.95 -14.65 -0.63
C MET A 256 26.92 -15.39 0.31
N ALA A 257 27.95 -14.72 0.82
CA ALA A 257 28.91 -15.31 1.74
C ALA A 257 28.25 -15.72 3.08
N TRP A 258 27.20 -15.01 3.50
CA TRP A 258 26.42 -15.38 4.68
C TRP A 258 25.37 -16.47 4.42
N GLY A 259 25.13 -16.81 3.15
CA GLY A 259 24.37 -17.97 2.74
C GLY A 259 22.94 -17.70 2.29
N VAL A 260 22.60 -16.51 1.79
CA VAL A 260 21.30 -16.33 1.13
C VAL A 260 21.16 -17.32 -0.05
N GLU A 261 19.99 -17.95 -0.17
CA GLU A 261 19.70 -18.93 -1.23
C GLU A 261 19.21 -18.24 -2.52
N GLY A 262 18.82 -16.98 -2.43
CA GLY A 262 18.34 -16.22 -3.57
C GLY A 262 18.11 -14.75 -3.31
N PHE A 263 17.62 -14.07 -4.35
CA PHE A 263 17.35 -12.64 -4.35
C PHE A 263 15.99 -12.35 -4.97
N GLU A 264 15.28 -11.38 -4.39
CA GLU A 264 14.23 -10.68 -5.11
C GLU A 264 14.90 -9.85 -6.22
N ILE A 265 14.38 -9.95 -7.45
CA ILE A 265 14.92 -9.22 -8.62
C ILE A 265 13.93 -8.27 -9.27
N ALA A 266 12.66 -8.38 -8.88
CA ALA A 266 11.59 -7.47 -9.25
C ALA A 266 10.73 -7.24 -8.01
N ASN A 267 10.49 -5.99 -7.67
CA ASN A 267 9.68 -5.59 -6.53
C ASN A 267 8.72 -4.49 -6.99
N SER A 268 7.45 -4.84 -7.17
CA SER A 268 6.44 -3.94 -7.74
C SER A 268 6.92 -3.28 -9.06
N GLY A 269 7.34 -2.02 -9.05
CA GLY A 269 7.85 -1.31 -10.23
C GLY A 269 9.38 -1.28 -10.34
N ALA A 270 10.11 -1.76 -9.34
CA ALA A 270 11.57 -1.72 -9.28
C ALA A 270 12.19 -3.04 -9.76
N LEU A 271 13.21 -2.94 -10.60
CA LEU A 271 14.05 -4.07 -11.01
C LEU A 271 15.43 -3.97 -10.38
N ALA A 272 15.98 -5.14 -10.06
CA ALA A 272 17.38 -5.28 -9.71
C ALA A 272 18.29 -4.82 -10.86
N ASP A 273 19.46 -4.31 -10.50
CA ASP A 273 20.48 -3.92 -11.45
C ASP A 273 21.01 -5.12 -12.27
N ALA A 274 21.78 -4.82 -13.32
CA ALA A 274 22.35 -5.86 -14.19
C ALA A 274 23.34 -6.76 -13.46
N LEU A 275 24.07 -6.23 -12.47
CA LEU A 275 25.06 -6.97 -11.69
C LEU A 275 24.40 -8.09 -10.88
N LEU A 276 23.33 -7.78 -10.15
CA LEU A 276 22.61 -8.77 -9.35
C LEU A 276 22.03 -9.88 -10.23
N ARG A 277 21.40 -9.51 -11.34
CA ARG A 277 20.86 -10.49 -12.31
C ARG A 277 21.97 -11.38 -12.88
N GLN A 278 23.14 -10.83 -13.20
CA GLN A 278 24.28 -11.62 -13.66
C GLN A 278 24.80 -12.57 -12.58
N LEU A 279 24.91 -12.12 -11.32
CA LEU A 279 25.31 -12.95 -10.20
C LEU A 279 24.32 -14.10 -9.97
N CYS A 280 23.01 -13.83 -9.98
CA CYS A 280 21.98 -14.86 -9.83
C CYS A 280 22.09 -15.95 -10.90
N ARG A 281 22.31 -15.58 -12.17
CA ARG A 281 22.55 -16.55 -13.26
C ARG A 281 23.84 -17.32 -13.07
N ARG A 282 24.95 -16.64 -12.78
CA ARG A 282 26.28 -17.25 -12.63
C ARG A 282 26.31 -18.29 -11.52
N HIS A 283 25.65 -18.00 -10.41
CA HIS A 283 25.64 -18.85 -9.21
C HIS A 283 24.39 -19.72 -9.10
N ARG A 284 23.51 -19.71 -10.11
CA ARG A 284 22.23 -20.46 -10.14
C ARG A 284 21.38 -20.24 -8.87
N LEU A 285 21.36 -18.99 -8.40
CA LEU A 285 20.59 -18.62 -7.21
C LEU A 285 19.09 -18.60 -7.51
N THR A 286 18.27 -18.83 -6.49
CA THR A 286 16.83 -18.65 -6.60
C THR A 286 16.51 -17.19 -6.87
N VAL A 287 15.51 -16.95 -7.72
CA VAL A 287 15.02 -15.60 -8.00
C VAL A 287 13.52 -15.52 -7.80
N VAL A 288 13.09 -14.46 -7.15
CA VAL A 288 11.66 -14.15 -6.93
C VAL A 288 11.36 -12.74 -7.41
N GLY A 289 10.12 -12.54 -7.82
CA GLY A 289 9.58 -11.25 -8.15
C GLY A 289 8.26 -11.09 -7.45
N ASP A 290 8.17 -10.07 -6.60
CA ASP A 290 7.08 -9.93 -5.66
C ASP A 290 6.59 -8.48 -5.61
N LEU A 291 5.51 -8.26 -4.87
CA LEU A 291 4.85 -6.97 -4.80
C LEU A 291 5.39 -6.09 -3.67
N ASP A 292 6.01 -6.66 -2.64
CA ASP A 292 6.09 -6.00 -1.30
C ASP A 292 4.74 -5.36 -0.94
N PHE A 293 3.69 -6.17 -1.08
CA PHE A 293 2.32 -5.66 -1.10
C PHE A 293 1.97 -5.03 0.25
N ARG A 294 1.44 -3.79 0.22
CA ARG A 294 0.91 -3.09 1.40
C ARG A 294 -0.53 -2.62 1.17
N ALA A 295 -0.81 -2.15 -0.04
CA ALA A 295 -2.10 -1.69 -0.53
C ALA A 295 -2.08 -1.64 -2.07
N GLY A 296 -3.25 -1.43 -2.66
CA GLY A 296 -3.42 -1.22 -4.10
C GLY A 296 -4.11 -2.39 -4.80
N ASN A 297 -4.31 -2.23 -6.11
CA ASN A 297 -5.09 -3.17 -6.91
C ASN A 297 -4.50 -3.44 -8.30
N MET A 298 -3.26 -3.05 -8.53
CA MET A 298 -2.56 -3.15 -9.82
C MET A 298 -1.33 -4.05 -9.73
N PRO A 299 -1.46 -5.37 -9.47
CA PRO A 299 -0.31 -6.27 -9.49
C PRO A 299 0.34 -6.30 -10.88
N LYS A 300 1.66 -6.21 -10.91
CA LYS A 300 2.47 -6.16 -12.14
C LYS A 300 3.68 -7.08 -12.14
N VAL A 301 3.91 -7.78 -11.02
CA VAL A 301 5.00 -8.73 -10.83
C VAL A 301 4.46 -10.01 -10.20
N ALA A 302 4.99 -11.15 -10.61
CA ALA A 302 4.72 -12.44 -10.00
C ALA A 302 5.94 -13.36 -10.10
N THR A 303 6.03 -14.31 -9.17
CA THR A 303 6.92 -15.46 -9.29
C THR A 303 6.16 -16.62 -9.94
N VAL A 304 6.71 -17.22 -10.97
CA VAL A 304 6.16 -18.37 -11.69
C VAL A 304 6.74 -19.65 -11.08
N LEU A 305 5.86 -20.58 -10.72
CA LEU A 305 6.22 -21.92 -10.21
C LEU A 305 5.50 -23.02 -10.98
N PRO A 306 6.02 -24.25 -11.00
CA PRO A 306 5.31 -25.38 -11.61
C PRO A 306 4.01 -25.70 -10.85
N THR A 307 3.00 -26.21 -11.54
CA THR A 307 1.72 -26.66 -10.94
C THR A 307 1.90 -27.74 -9.86
N GLY A 308 3.02 -28.47 -9.88
CA GLY A 308 3.38 -29.44 -8.85
C GLY A 308 3.67 -28.84 -7.47
N ALA A 309 3.86 -27.52 -7.35
CA ALA A 309 4.11 -26.81 -6.10
C ALA A 309 2.83 -26.65 -5.25
N THR A 310 2.21 -27.77 -4.87
CA THR A 310 0.87 -27.82 -4.25
C THR A 310 0.85 -27.72 -2.73
N THR A 311 2.02 -27.73 -2.08
CA THR A 311 2.15 -27.61 -0.62
C THR A 311 3.31 -26.68 -0.28
N PRO A 312 3.36 -26.09 0.94
CA PRO A 312 4.44 -25.18 1.31
C PRO A 312 5.83 -25.82 1.15
N ALA A 313 5.98 -27.08 1.55
CA ALA A 313 7.23 -27.81 1.37
C ALA A 313 7.63 -27.96 -0.11
N LYS A 314 6.69 -28.25 -1.00
CA LYS A 314 6.95 -28.34 -2.45
C LYS A 314 7.26 -26.99 -3.08
N VAL A 315 6.65 -25.91 -2.57
CA VAL A 315 6.98 -24.53 -3.00
C VAL A 315 8.43 -24.21 -2.64
N LEU A 316 8.83 -24.44 -1.39
CA LEU A 316 10.21 -24.19 -0.94
C LEU A 316 11.21 -25.06 -1.69
N ASP A 317 10.90 -26.34 -1.95
CA ASP A 317 11.73 -27.23 -2.75
C ASP A 317 11.90 -26.74 -4.20
N ALA A 318 10.82 -26.31 -4.85
CA ALA A 318 10.87 -25.75 -6.19
C ALA A 318 11.73 -24.47 -6.24
N LEU A 319 11.60 -23.59 -5.23
CA LEU A 319 12.44 -22.40 -5.10
C LEU A 319 13.91 -22.78 -4.92
N ARG A 320 14.26 -23.69 -4.00
CA ARG A 320 15.66 -24.15 -3.78
C ARG A 320 16.30 -24.75 -5.01
N LYS A 321 15.53 -25.47 -5.83
CA LYS A 321 15.98 -26.04 -7.10
C LYS A 321 16.09 -25.01 -8.23
N GLY A 322 15.66 -23.77 -7.99
CA GLY A 322 15.56 -22.74 -9.02
C GLY A 322 14.53 -23.07 -10.10
N HIS A 323 13.56 -23.95 -9.80
CA HIS A 323 12.43 -24.28 -10.69
C HIS A 323 11.37 -23.17 -10.63
N CYS A 324 11.81 -21.95 -10.87
CA CYS A 324 10.98 -20.75 -10.82
C CYS A 324 11.47 -19.73 -11.84
N ALA A 325 10.59 -18.78 -12.15
CA ALA A 325 10.94 -17.60 -12.92
C ALA A 325 10.25 -16.39 -12.32
N VAL A 326 10.75 -15.21 -12.66
CA VAL A 326 10.12 -13.94 -12.34
C VAL A 326 9.42 -13.44 -13.60
N LEU A 327 8.17 -13.03 -13.47
CA LEU A 327 7.34 -12.44 -14.52
C LEU A 327 6.98 -11.02 -14.13
N TYR A 328 7.15 -10.05 -15.03
CA TYR A 328 6.91 -8.64 -14.73
C TYR A 328 6.51 -7.84 -15.97
N ASP A 329 5.76 -6.75 -15.78
CA ASP A 329 5.45 -5.80 -16.86
C ASP A 329 6.66 -4.90 -17.17
N ALA A 330 7.27 -5.10 -18.35
CA ALA A 330 8.48 -4.40 -18.75
C ALA A 330 8.26 -2.89 -19.01
N ARG A 331 7.02 -2.43 -19.17
CA ARG A 331 6.70 -1.01 -19.34
C ARG A 331 6.84 -0.24 -18.03
N HIS A 332 6.54 -0.93 -16.93
CA HIS A 332 6.50 -0.38 -15.58
C HIS A 332 7.78 -0.67 -14.80
N ALA A 333 8.36 -1.84 -15.01
CA ALA A 333 9.52 -2.30 -14.28
C ALA A 333 10.79 -1.56 -14.78
N ALA A 334 11.47 -0.84 -13.88
CA ALA A 334 12.68 -0.09 -14.20
C ALA A 334 13.78 -0.31 -13.15
N ALA A 335 15.03 -0.29 -13.60
CA ALA A 335 16.17 -0.24 -12.70
C ALA A 335 16.32 1.18 -12.15
N GLY A 336 16.36 1.32 -10.82
CA GLY A 336 16.40 2.62 -10.14
C GLY A 336 15.03 3.31 -10.06
N TYR A 337 14.97 4.42 -9.31
CA TYR A 337 13.76 5.21 -9.11
C TYR A 337 13.85 6.55 -9.88
N HIS A 338 12.84 6.83 -10.71
CA HIS A 338 12.69 8.09 -11.42
C HIS A 338 11.36 8.74 -11.07
N TRP A 339 11.41 9.75 -10.19
CA TRP A 339 10.22 10.40 -9.63
C TRP A 339 9.21 10.85 -10.69
N LEU A 340 9.62 11.68 -11.65
CA LEU A 340 8.71 12.23 -12.67
C LEU A 340 8.03 11.13 -13.48
N ARG A 341 8.78 10.07 -13.83
CA ARG A 341 8.26 8.93 -14.57
C ARG A 341 7.23 8.16 -13.74
N ALA A 342 7.50 7.94 -12.45
CA ALA A 342 6.54 7.32 -11.53
C ALA A 342 5.24 8.13 -11.45
N ARG A 343 5.33 9.46 -11.34
CA ARG A 343 4.15 10.35 -11.30
C ARG A 343 3.31 10.30 -12.58
N LEU A 344 3.96 10.27 -13.75
CA LEU A 344 3.24 10.13 -15.01
C LEU A 344 2.53 8.77 -15.11
N PHE A 345 3.12 7.70 -14.56
CA PHE A 345 2.46 6.41 -14.48
C PHE A 345 1.27 6.40 -13.52
N ASP A 346 1.40 6.99 -12.32
CA ASP A 346 0.28 7.11 -11.38
C ASP A 346 -0.91 7.82 -12.04
N LEU A 347 -0.65 8.91 -12.79
CA LEU A 347 -1.68 9.64 -13.55
C LEU A 347 -2.29 8.81 -14.68
N ALA A 348 -1.47 8.03 -15.39
CA ALA A 348 -1.97 7.14 -16.43
C ALA A 348 -2.86 6.04 -15.83
N GLU A 349 -2.47 5.45 -14.70
CA GLU A 349 -3.26 4.44 -13.97
C GLU A 349 -4.55 5.02 -13.41
N LEU A 350 -4.51 6.25 -12.86
CA LEU A 350 -5.71 6.96 -12.43
C LEU A 350 -6.73 7.03 -13.55
N TRP A 351 -6.28 7.44 -14.74
CA TRP A 351 -7.14 7.55 -15.91
C TRP A 351 -7.62 6.19 -16.38
N GLU A 352 -6.72 5.22 -16.54
CA GLU A 352 -7.01 3.86 -17.02
C GLU A 352 -8.04 3.13 -16.14
N THR A 353 -7.94 3.29 -14.82
CA THR A 353 -8.89 2.68 -13.86
C THR A 353 -10.17 3.49 -13.67
N GLY A 354 -10.12 4.81 -13.84
CA GLY A 354 -11.19 5.73 -13.47
C GLY A 354 -12.10 6.18 -14.61
N GLN A 355 -11.60 6.25 -15.85
CA GLN A 355 -12.28 6.76 -17.07
C GLN A 355 -13.68 7.37 -16.86
N THR A 356 -14.74 6.58 -17.03
CA THR A 356 -16.15 6.99 -16.92
C THR A 356 -16.52 7.45 -15.51
N THR A 357 -16.07 6.74 -14.49
CA THR A 357 -16.28 7.03 -13.07
C THR A 357 -15.68 8.39 -12.68
N SER A 358 -14.48 8.70 -13.16
CA SER A 358 -13.83 10.01 -12.99
C SER A 358 -14.66 11.13 -13.61
N LEU A 359 -15.12 10.97 -14.86
CA LEU A 359 -15.96 11.97 -15.54
C LEU A 359 -17.28 12.22 -14.79
N LEU A 360 -17.96 11.15 -14.35
CA LEU A 360 -19.17 11.25 -13.55
C LEU A 360 -18.91 11.96 -12.21
N GLY A 361 -17.78 11.65 -11.56
CA GLY A 361 -17.40 12.23 -10.28
C GLY A 361 -17.14 13.73 -10.37
N PHE A 362 -16.30 14.16 -11.30
CA PHE A 362 -16.04 15.59 -11.50
C PHE A 362 -17.30 16.33 -11.96
N GLY A 363 -18.11 15.75 -12.86
CA GLY A 363 -19.39 16.32 -13.28
C GLY A 363 -20.37 16.52 -12.12
N LEU A 364 -20.50 15.52 -11.24
CA LEU A 364 -21.32 15.61 -10.03
C LEU A 364 -20.85 16.75 -9.12
N TRP A 365 -19.55 16.83 -8.84
CA TRP A 365 -19.02 17.86 -7.95
C TRP A 365 -19.06 19.27 -8.54
N LEU A 366 -18.93 19.41 -9.85
CA LEU A 366 -19.16 20.69 -10.55
C LEU A 366 -20.62 21.15 -10.40
N LEU A 367 -21.58 20.23 -10.55
CA LEU A 367 -23.00 20.52 -10.34
C LEU A 367 -23.29 20.94 -8.89
N VAL A 368 -22.75 20.20 -7.91
CA VAL A 368 -22.87 20.53 -6.48
C VAL A 368 -22.29 21.92 -6.19
N GLY A 369 -21.08 22.20 -6.69
CA GLY A 369 -20.42 23.49 -6.55
C GLY A 369 -21.23 24.63 -7.18
N TRP A 370 -21.79 24.41 -8.37
CA TRP A 370 -22.64 25.38 -9.07
C TRP A 370 -23.95 25.66 -8.34
N CYS A 371 -24.65 24.61 -7.86
CA CYS A 371 -25.85 24.73 -7.03
C CYS A 371 -25.57 25.52 -5.75
N TRP A 372 -24.44 25.25 -5.09
CA TRP A 372 -24.04 25.98 -3.90
C TRP A 372 -23.71 27.45 -4.19
N TRP A 373 -22.99 27.71 -5.29
CA TRP A 373 -22.69 29.08 -5.74
C TRP A 373 -23.96 29.87 -6.07
N ARG A 374 -24.95 29.28 -6.75
CA ARG A 374 -26.25 29.91 -7.00
C ARG A 374 -27.04 30.22 -5.74
N ARG A 375 -26.86 29.43 -4.67
CA ARG A 375 -27.48 29.69 -3.36
C ARG A 375 -26.72 30.73 -2.53
N LYS A 376 -25.50 31.10 -2.93
CA LYS A 376 -24.66 32.11 -2.27
C LYS A 376 -25.19 33.51 -2.58
N GLY A 377 -26.32 33.86 -1.96
CA GLY A 377 -26.97 35.15 -2.12
C GLY A 377 -28.23 35.41 -1.27
N LYS A 378 -28.60 34.52 -0.33
CA LYS A 378 -29.86 34.63 0.42
C LYS A 378 -29.75 34.32 1.92
N GLY A 379 -28.70 34.80 2.58
CA GLY A 379 -28.58 34.68 4.04
C GLY A 379 -28.18 36.00 4.67
N GLN A 380 -29.07 36.61 5.44
CA GLN A 380 -28.70 37.71 6.34
C GLN A 380 -27.71 37.16 7.37
N ARG A 381 -26.56 37.85 7.51
CA ARG A 381 -25.63 37.60 8.62
C ARG A 381 -26.29 38.12 9.90
N THR A 382 -26.64 37.24 10.82
CA THR A 382 -26.96 37.65 12.18
C THR A 382 -25.64 37.96 12.88
N ASN A 383 -25.42 39.23 13.24
CA ASN A 383 -24.23 39.69 13.97
C ASN A 383 -24.32 39.40 15.47
N GLU A 384 -25.28 38.59 15.93
CA GLU A 384 -25.40 38.28 17.35
C GLU A 384 -24.33 37.27 17.77
N PRO A 385 -23.54 37.59 18.81
CA PRO A 385 -22.55 36.67 19.32
C PRO A 385 -23.21 35.45 19.96
N LEU A 386 -22.61 34.27 19.77
CA LEU A 386 -23.04 33.05 20.47
C LEU A 386 -22.95 33.24 22.00
N PRO A 387 -23.93 32.82 22.81
CA PRO A 387 -23.78 32.78 24.26
C PRO A 387 -22.56 31.96 24.71
N PHE A 388 -21.85 32.40 25.75
CA PHE A 388 -20.61 31.78 26.26
C PHE A 388 -20.70 30.26 26.50
N GLY A 389 -21.81 29.78 27.07
CA GLY A 389 -22.04 28.34 27.27
C GLY A 389 -22.22 27.54 25.98
N ARG A 390 -22.86 28.13 24.96
CA ARG A 390 -23.01 27.50 23.63
C ARG A 390 -21.68 27.45 22.88
N TRP A 391 -20.79 28.40 23.14
CA TRP A 391 -19.44 28.41 22.59
C TRP A 391 -18.59 27.25 23.14
N TRP A 392 -18.57 27.04 24.46
CA TRP A 392 -17.86 25.90 25.06
C TRP A 392 -18.42 24.56 24.60
N ALA A 393 -19.73 24.44 24.44
CA ALA A 393 -20.36 23.26 23.86
C ALA A 393 -19.91 23.02 22.40
N ALA A 394 -19.82 24.07 21.59
CA ALA A 394 -19.35 23.98 20.20
C ALA A 394 -17.86 23.58 20.11
N ILE A 395 -17.01 24.13 20.98
CA ILE A 395 -15.60 23.73 21.07
C ILE A 395 -15.46 22.30 21.56
N GLY A 396 -16.21 21.90 22.59
CA GLY A 396 -16.24 20.51 23.06
C GLY A 396 -16.63 19.55 21.95
N ALA A 397 -17.65 19.89 21.15
CA ALA A 397 -18.05 19.12 19.98
C ALA A 397 -16.95 19.07 18.90
N GLN A 398 -16.28 20.19 18.63
CA GLN A 398 -15.16 20.23 17.68
C GLN A 398 -13.95 19.40 18.14
N ILE A 399 -13.63 19.41 19.43
CA ILE A 399 -12.56 18.58 19.99
C ILE A 399 -12.95 17.10 19.88
N ALA A 400 -14.19 16.73 20.23
CA ALA A 400 -14.67 15.36 20.08
C ALA A 400 -14.62 14.89 18.62
N LEU A 401 -15.03 15.73 17.68
CA LEU A 401 -14.93 15.46 16.24
C LEU A 401 -13.48 15.41 15.76
N ALA A 402 -12.59 16.25 16.29
CA ALA A 402 -11.16 16.20 15.99
C ALA A 402 -10.54 14.85 16.39
N LEU A 403 -10.90 14.34 17.57
CA LEU A 403 -10.49 13.00 18.03
C LEU A 403 -11.05 11.91 17.13
N ALA A 404 -12.32 12.02 16.70
CA ALA A 404 -12.93 11.08 15.76
C ALA A 404 -12.29 11.11 14.36
N VAL A 405 -11.90 12.29 13.87
CA VAL A 405 -11.10 12.45 12.63
C VAL A 405 -9.71 11.82 12.80
N GLY A 406 -9.14 11.90 14.01
CA GLY A 406 -7.88 11.24 14.35
C GLY A 406 -7.94 9.72 14.41
N ALA A 407 -9.12 9.09 14.39
CA ALA A 407 -9.28 7.65 14.58
C ALA A 407 -8.49 6.81 13.56
N LEU A 408 -8.44 7.20 12.29
CA LEU A 408 -7.64 6.49 11.27
C LEU A 408 -6.14 6.65 11.46
N SER A 409 -5.69 7.83 11.89
CA SER A 409 -4.27 8.06 12.18
C SER A 409 -3.83 7.22 13.39
N LEU A 410 -4.65 7.17 14.43
CA LEU A 410 -4.45 6.27 15.57
C LEU A 410 -4.46 4.80 15.14
N TRP A 411 -5.40 4.41 14.28
CA TRP A 411 -5.42 3.07 13.69
C TRP A 411 -4.09 2.78 13.00
N ALA A 412 -3.60 3.64 12.10
CA ALA A 412 -2.36 3.40 11.38
C ALA A 412 -1.14 3.18 12.30
N MET A 413 -1.04 3.91 13.41
CA MET A 413 0.08 3.83 14.36
C MET A 413 0.02 2.61 15.30
N ALA A 414 -1.14 2.00 15.50
CA ALA A 414 -1.36 0.98 16.52
C ALA A 414 -1.10 -0.47 16.04
N ALA A 415 -0.06 -0.71 15.22
CA ALA A 415 0.18 -2.03 14.61
C ALA A 415 0.20 -3.19 15.62
N ASP A 416 0.85 -3.00 16.77
CA ASP A 416 0.94 -4.01 17.85
C ASP A 416 -0.43 -4.39 18.46
N PHE A 417 -1.42 -3.52 18.35
CA PHE A 417 -2.77 -3.71 18.92
C PHE A 417 -3.78 -4.27 17.91
N LYS A 418 -3.49 -4.20 16.60
CA LYS A 418 -4.39 -4.66 15.53
C LYS A 418 -4.60 -6.18 15.49
N GLY A 419 -3.74 -6.93 16.17
CA GLY A 419 -3.94 -8.38 16.39
C GLY A 419 -4.95 -8.74 17.48
N GLY A 420 -5.45 -7.75 18.25
CA GLY A 420 -6.30 -7.95 19.42
C GLY A 420 -7.64 -7.22 19.34
N TRP A 421 -7.86 -6.25 20.24
CA TRP A 421 -9.15 -5.58 20.48
C TRP A 421 -9.37 -4.31 19.65
N PHE A 422 -8.40 -3.91 18.83
CA PHE A 422 -8.51 -2.69 18.03
C PHE A 422 -9.58 -2.85 16.95
N PRO A 423 -10.43 -1.83 16.69
CA PRO A 423 -11.49 -1.93 15.71
C PRO A 423 -10.94 -2.24 14.30
N PRO A 424 -11.70 -2.98 13.48
CA PRO A 424 -11.33 -3.25 12.10
C PRO A 424 -11.30 -1.93 11.33
N ILE A 425 -10.47 -1.87 10.28
CA ILE A 425 -10.24 -0.62 9.53
C ILE A 425 -11.53 -0.08 8.92
N GLU A 426 -12.45 -0.96 8.54
CA GLU A 426 -13.81 -0.66 8.06
C GLU A 426 -14.54 0.29 9.01
N SER A 427 -14.50 -0.01 10.31
CA SER A 427 -15.14 0.80 11.34
C SER A 427 -14.45 2.14 11.49
N ALA A 428 -13.11 2.17 11.47
CA ALA A 428 -12.35 3.41 11.55
C ALA A 428 -12.58 4.32 10.33
N VAL A 429 -12.69 3.75 9.13
CA VAL A 429 -13.03 4.47 7.89
C VAL A 429 -14.44 5.04 7.99
N LEU A 430 -15.42 4.28 8.48
CA LEU A 430 -16.79 4.76 8.66
C LEU A 430 -16.85 5.92 9.66
N THR A 431 -16.19 5.80 10.82
CA THR A 431 -16.11 6.88 11.81
C THR A 431 -15.49 8.13 11.20
N TRP A 432 -14.38 7.99 10.47
CA TRP A 432 -13.71 9.11 9.81
C TRP A 432 -14.58 9.76 8.73
N ALA A 433 -15.26 8.96 7.90
CA ALA A 433 -16.10 9.43 6.80
C ALA A 433 -17.33 10.20 7.29
N VAL A 434 -17.87 9.85 8.46
CA VAL A 434 -18.97 10.59 9.11
C VAL A 434 -18.45 11.83 9.85
N ALA A 435 -17.31 11.71 10.55
CA ALA A 435 -16.75 12.79 11.34
C ALA A 435 -16.28 13.97 10.48
N CYS A 436 -15.66 13.71 9.31
CA CYS A 436 -15.08 14.79 8.49
C CYS A 436 -16.12 15.82 7.99
N PRO A 437 -17.25 15.43 7.37
CA PRO A 437 -18.28 16.37 6.94
C PRO A 437 -18.93 17.13 8.10
N LEU A 438 -19.18 16.45 9.23
CA LEU A 438 -19.74 17.09 10.44
C LEU A 438 -18.76 18.11 11.03
N ASN A 439 -17.48 17.77 11.10
CA ASN A 439 -16.43 18.66 11.57
C ASN A 439 -16.32 19.90 10.65
N TRP A 440 -16.30 19.69 9.32
CA TRP A 440 -16.30 20.77 8.34
C TRP A 440 -17.51 21.69 8.48
N PHE A 441 -18.72 21.13 8.64
CA PHE A 441 -19.95 21.90 8.82
C PHE A 441 -19.89 22.77 10.09
N LEU A 442 -19.41 22.22 11.20
CA LEU A 442 -19.24 22.98 12.44
C LEU A 442 -18.19 24.09 12.30
N TRP A 443 -17.05 23.82 11.66
CA TRP A 443 -16.05 24.85 11.36
C TRP A 443 -16.63 25.96 10.48
N ALA A 444 -17.40 25.61 9.45
CA ALA A 444 -18.05 26.58 8.57
C ALA A 444 -19.08 27.44 9.30
N LYS A 445 -19.75 26.91 10.33
CA LYS A 445 -20.66 27.66 11.20
C LYS A 445 -19.90 28.56 12.19
N SER A 446 -18.93 28.00 12.92
CA SER A 446 -18.15 28.72 13.93
C SER A 446 -17.30 29.86 13.36
N LEU A 447 -16.83 29.77 12.11
CA LEU A 447 -16.12 30.87 11.44
C LEU A 447 -17.05 31.99 10.93
N ARG A 448 -18.37 31.76 10.86
CA ARG A 448 -19.35 32.74 10.37
C ARG A 448 -20.02 33.54 11.49
N GLU A 449 -20.08 33.00 12.69
CA GLU A 449 -20.72 33.65 13.84
C GLU A 449 -19.68 34.48 14.61
N PRO A 450 -19.95 35.76 14.92
CA PRO A 450 -19.08 36.55 15.79
C PRO A 450 -19.02 35.92 17.18
N LEU A 451 -17.84 35.93 17.81
CA LEU A 451 -17.66 35.35 19.13
C LEU A 451 -18.14 36.32 20.23
N PRO A 452 -18.72 35.80 21.32
CA PRO A 452 -19.00 36.62 22.50
C PRO A 452 -17.69 37.18 23.05
N LEU A 453 -17.63 38.50 23.18
CA LEU A 453 -16.71 39.13 24.11
C LEU A 453 -17.29 38.84 25.51
N PRO A 454 -16.58 38.17 26.43
CA PRO A 454 -17.02 38.16 27.82
C PRO A 454 -17.07 39.61 28.29
N GLU A 455 -18.19 39.99 28.93
CA GLU A 455 -18.26 41.22 29.69
C GLU A 455 -17.28 41.12 30.85
N ARG A 456 -16.13 41.78 30.65
CA ARG A 456 -15.02 42.02 31.59
C ARG A 456 -14.24 40.78 32.04
#